data_AF-A0A4Q3DTW4-F1
#
_entry.id   AF-A0A4Q3DTW4-F1
#
_cell.length_a   1.000
_cell.length_b   1.000
_cell.length_c   1.000
_cell.angle_alpha   90.00
_cell.angle_beta   90.00
_cell.angle_gamma   90.00
#
_symmetry.space_group_name_H-M   'P 1'
#
loop_
_entity.id
_entity.type
_entity.pdbx_description
1 polymer ?
#
loop_
_entity_poly.entity_id
_entity_poly.type
_entity_poly.pdbx_seq_one_letter_code
_entity_poly.pdbx_strand_id
1 'polypeptide(L)'
;MMEEERKRRVVDTSNGEARRAVAITIASCGPWQQELAKYTAWAERRRSSRETQEMLDRCDEIEVEVRQARVALIEGLMDAPRRVAGHSRVADVEKALDGIGARIEALRRQLRPN
;
A
#
# COMPACT_ATOMS: atom_id res chain seq x y z
N MET A 1 30.93 -5.89 28.01
CA MET A 1 31.09 -4.83 26.99
C MET A 1 30.56 -5.24 25.61
N MET A 2 30.86 -6.43 25.08
CA MET A 2 30.39 -6.85 23.73
C MET A 2 28.86 -7.00 23.57
N GLU A 3 28.13 -7.34 24.64
CA GLU A 3 26.70 -7.62 24.54
C GLU A 3 25.84 -6.35 24.38
N GLU A 4 26.26 -5.23 24.97
CA GLU A 4 25.58 -3.94 24.85
C GLU A 4 25.79 -3.30 23.46
N GLU A 5 26.99 -3.41 22.88
CA GLU A 5 27.24 -2.94 21.52
C GLU A 5 26.45 -3.74 20.48
N ARG A 6 26.35 -5.07 20.65
CA ARG A 6 25.55 -5.91 19.74
C ARG A 6 24.07 -5.56 19.81
N LYS A 7 23.53 -5.36 21.02
CA LYS A 7 22.13 -4.94 21.22
C LYS A 7 21.85 -3.58 20.58
N ARG A 8 22.75 -2.59 20.73
CA ARG A 8 22.58 -1.26 20.11
C ARG A 8 22.59 -1.32 18.59
N ARG A 9 23.53 -2.04 17.97
CA ARG A 9 23.62 -2.16 16.50
C ARG A 9 22.40 -2.83 15.88
N VAL A 10 21.84 -3.85 16.52
CA VAL A 10 20.62 -4.53 16.05
C VAL A 10 19.44 -3.56 16.08
N VAL A 11 19.26 -2.82 17.18
CA VAL A 11 18.15 -1.86 17.33
C VAL A 11 18.20 -0.73 16.29
N ASP A 12 19.38 -0.19 15.98
CA ASP A 12 19.54 0.86 14.97
C ASP A 12 19.24 0.37 13.56
N THR A 13 19.62 -0.88 13.25
CA THR A 13 19.36 -1.50 11.95
C THR A 13 17.88 -1.77 11.75
N SER A 14 17.21 -2.35 12.75
CA SER A 14 15.76 -2.62 12.74
C SER A 14 14.92 -1.33 12.59
N ASN A 15 15.35 -0.22 13.21
CA ASN A 15 14.69 1.08 13.04
C ASN A 15 14.89 1.64 11.62
N GLY A 16 16.08 1.43 11.04
CA GLY A 16 16.35 1.79 9.64
C GLY A 16 15.50 0.99 8.66
N GLU A 17 15.33 -0.31 8.88
CA GLU A 17 14.51 -1.20 8.04
C GLU A 17 13.03 -0.84 8.09
N ALA A 18 12.48 -0.64 9.29
CA ALA A 18 11.10 -0.19 9.47
C ALA A 18 10.82 1.14 8.75
N ARG A 19 11.72 2.13 8.90
CA ARG A 19 11.60 3.43 8.21
C ARG A 19 11.65 3.29 6.69
N ARG A 20 12.53 2.42 6.17
CA ARG A 20 12.62 2.14 4.73
C ARG A 20 11.35 1.49 4.21
N ALA A 21 10.83 0.47 4.90
CA ALA A 21 9.59 -0.19 4.52
C ALA A 21 8.42 0.81 4.45
N VAL A 22 8.23 1.63 5.49
CA VAL A 22 7.23 2.70 5.51
C VAL A 22 7.40 3.69 4.35
N ALA A 23 8.64 4.14 4.07
CA ALA A 23 8.90 5.09 3.00
C ALA A 23 8.58 4.52 1.60
N ILE A 24 8.94 3.26 1.35
CA ILE A 24 8.65 2.55 0.09
C ILE A 24 7.14 2.40 -0.11
N THR A 25 6.41 1.99 0.93
CA THR A 25 4.95 1.86 0.86
C THR A 25 4.29 3.21 0.57
N ILE A 26 4.71 4.29 1.25
CA ILE A 26 4.19 5.65 0.99
C ILE A 26 4.43 6.06 -0.47
N ALA A 27 5.64 5.83 -0.98
CA ALA A 27 5.99 6.20 -2.35
C ALA A 27 5.11 5.47 -3.40
N SER A 28 4.68 4.23 -3.09
CA SER A 28 3.83 3.42 -3.95
C SER A 28 2.37 3.88 -3.94
N CYS A 29 1.88 4.46 -2.83
CA CYS A 29 0.51 4.93 -2.72
C CYS A 29 0.12 6.03 -3.72
N GLY A 30 1.03 6.97 -4.01
CA GLY A 30 0.76 8.10 -4.89
C GLY A 30 0.34 7.68 -6.31
N PRO A 31 1.15 6.87 -7.01
CA PRO A 31 0.83 6.34 -8.32
C PRO A 31 -0.54 5.62 -8.37
N TRP A 32 -0.82 4.71 -7.45
CA TRP A 32 -2.11 4.00 -7.41
C TRP A 32 -3.29 4.95 -7.22
N GLN A 33 -3.15 5.96 -6.35
CA GLN A 33 -4.20 6.94 -6.13
C GLN A 33 -4.51 7.78 -7.37
N GLN A 34 -3.48 8.15 -8.14
CA GLN A 34 -3.62 8.92 -9.38
C GLN A 34 -4.28 8.06 -10.46
N GLU A 35 -3.84 6.82 -10.61
CA GLU A 35 -4.36 5.88 -11.59
C GLU A 35 -5.83 5.55 -11.33
N LEU A 36 -6.19 5.24 -10.08
CA LEU A 36 -7.59 5.01 -9.69
C LEU A 36 -8.45 6.26 -9.88
N ALA A 37 -7.92 7.47 -9.63
CA ALA A 37 -8.69 8.71 -9.86
C ALA A 37 -9.00 8.91 -11.35
N LYS A 38 -8.00 8.65 -12.19
CA LYS A 38 -8.14 8.68 -13.65
C LYS A 38 -9.20 7.68 -14.12
N TYR A 39 -9.18 6.44 -13.64
CA TYR A 39 -10.17 5.44 -14.02
C TYR A 39 -11.57 5.74 -13.49
N THR A 40 -11.72 6.28 -12.28
CA THR A 40 -13.03 6.75 -11.81
C THR A 40 -13.62 7.82 -12.74
N ALA A 41 -12.81 8.81 -13.15
CA ALA A 41 -13.28 9.85 -14.07
C ALA A 41 -13.59 9.31 -15.48
N TRP A 42 -12.83 8.32 -15.94
CA TRP A 42 -13.12 7.63 -17.21
C TRP A 42 -14.37 6.76 -17.12
N ALA A 43 -14.63 6.21 -15.93
CA ALA A 43 -15.80 5.39 -15.65
C ALA A 43 -17.12 6.16 -15.68
N GLU A 44 -17.11 7.49 -15.74
CA GLU A 44 -18.32 8.30 -15.90
C GLU A 44 -18.73 8.47 -17.38
N ARG A 45 -17.85 8.10 -18.32
CA ARG A 45 -18.08 8.29 -19.76
C ARG A 45 -18.67 7.03 -20.40
N ARG A 46 -19.19 7.18 -21.62
CA ARG A 46 -19.59 6.04 -22.46
C ARG A 46 -18.33 5.23 -22.80
N ARG A 47 -18.33 3.95 -22.45
CA ARG A 47 -17.19 3.04 -22.55
C ARG A 47 -17.57 1.79 -23.34
N SER A 48 -16.61 1.25 -24.06
CA SER A 48 -16.69 -0.07 -24.65
C SER A 48 -16.48 -1.16 -23.60
N SER A 49 -16.96 -2.37 -23.88
CA SER A 49 -16.71 -3.54 -23.03
C SER A 49 -15.21 -3.82 -22.85
N ARG A 50 -14.39 -3.51 -23.86
CA ARG A 50 -12.94 -3.65 -23.81
C ARG A 50 -12.31 -2.69 -22.79
N GLU A 51 -12.67 -1.41 -22.83
CA GLU A 51 -12.15 -0.42 -21.87
C GLU A 51 -12.58 -0.77 -20.44
N THR A 52 -13.81 -1.26 -20.26
CA THR A 52 -14.27 -1.76 -18.96
C THR A 52 -13.41 -2.92 -18.47
N GLN A 53 -13.11 -3.89 -19.33
CA GLN A 53 -12.26 -5.03 -18.95
C GLN A 53 -10.83 -4.58 -18.61
N GLU A 54 -10.23 -3.69 -19.42
CA GLU A 54 -8.88 -3.15 -19.15
C GLU A 54 -8.82 -2.43 -17.79
N MET A 55 -9.87 -1.69 -17.42
CA MET A 55 -9.95 -1.04 -16.10
C MET A 55 -10.12 -2.05 -14.96
N LEU A 56 -10.86 -3.15 -15.18
CA LEU A 56 -11.02 -4.22 -14.19
C LEU A 56 -9.73 -5.00 -13.99
N ASP A 57 -9.06 -5.38 -15.08
CA ASP A 57 -7.78 -6.08 -15.04
C ASP A 57 -6.75 -5.24 -14.27
N ARG A 58 -6.71 -3.92 -14.52
CA ARG A 58 -5.81 -3.03 -13.80
C ARG A 58 -6.19 -2.87 -12.32
N CYS A 59 -7.48 -2.92 -11.97
CA CYS A 59 -7.90 -2.98 -10.57
C CYS A 59 -7.34 -4.22 -9.87
N ASP A 60 -7.35 -5.37 -10.53
CA ASP A 60 -6.82 -6.63 -10.00
C ASP A 60 -5.31 -6.56 -9.79
N GLU A 61 -4.57 -5.98 -10.74
CA GLU A 61 -3.13 -5.77 -10.62
C GLU A 61 -2.78 -4.85 -9.44
N ILE A 62 -3.46 -3.70 -9.31
CA ILE A 62 -3.23 -2.78 -8.18
C ILE A 62 -3.54 -3.48 -6.85
N GLU A 63 -4.59 -4.31 -6.79
CA GLU A 63 -4.90 -5.06 -5.56
C GLU A 63 -3.77 -6.02 -5.17
N VAL A 64 -3.17 -6.72 -6.15
CA VAL A 64 -2.00 -7.58 -5.93
C VAL A 64 -0.81 -6.76 -5.43
N GLU A 65 -0.51 -5.62 -6.08
CA GLU A 65 0.58 -4.73 -5.68
C GLU A 65 0.38 -4.18 -4.25
N VAL A 66 -0.83 -3.78 -3.88
CA VAL A 66 -1.18 -3.33 -2.52
C VAL A 66 -0.98 -4.45 -1.50
N ARG A 67 -1.38 -5.69 -1.83
CA ARG A 67 -1.18 -6.85 -0.95
C ARG A 67 0.30 -7.14 -0.74
N GLN A 68 1.10 -7.09 -1.80
CA GLN A 68 2.56 -7.27 -1.72
C GLN A 68 3.20 -6.17 -0.88
N ALA A 69 2.81 -4.91 -1.07
CA ALA A 69 3.33 -3.79 -0.27
C ALA A 69 2.94 -3.90 1.21
N ARG A 70 1.75 -4.43 1.52
CA ARG A 70 1.33 -4.72 2.89
C ARG A 70 2.17 -5.82 3.53
N VAL A 71 2.46 -6.91 2.80
CA VAL A 71 3.36 -7.97 3.28
C VAL A 71 4.75 -7.42 3.55
N ALA A 72 5.33 -6.68 2.60
CA ALA A 72 6.66 -6.07 2.77
C ALA A 72 6.71 -5.08 3.94
N LEU A 73 5.63 -4.32 4.17
CA LEU A 73 5.51 -3.44 5.34
C LEU A 73 5.52 -4.25 6.64
N ILE A 74 4.70 -5.31 6.73
CA ILE A 74 4.62 -6.17 7.92
C ILE A 74 5.99 -6.81 8.18
N GLU A 75 6.62 -7.40 7.16
CA GLU A 75 7.94 -8.02 7.27
C GLU A 75 8.99 -7.03 7.80
N GLY A 76 9.04 -5.81 7.24
CA GLY A 76 9.94 -4.75 7.70
C GLY A 76 9.65 -4.24 9.12
N LEU A 77 8.46 -4.51 9.66
CA LEU A 77 8.06 -4.14 11.01
C LEU A 77 8.20 -5.28 12.03
N MET A 78 8.26 -6.55 11.60
CA MET A 78 8.36 -7.71 12.51
C MET A 78 9.62 -7.64 13.39
N ASP A 79 10.73 -7.19 12.82
CA ASP A 79 12.01 -7.05 13.53
C ASP A 79 12.16 -5.69 14.24
N ALA A 80 11.18 -4.79 14.08
CA ALA A 80 11.22 -3.47 14.67
C ALA A 80 10.90 -3.51 16.18
N PRO A 81 11.59 -2.71 17.02
CA PRO A 81 11.20 -2.54 18.41
C PRO A 81 9.72 -2.10 18.51
N ARG A 82 8.96 -2.65 19.48
CA ARG A 82 7.50 -2.38 19.66
C ARG A 82 7.11 -0.89 19.65
N ARG A 83 8.03 0.00 20.01
CA ARG A 83 7.84 1.46 19.99
C ARG A 83 7.71 2.04 18.57
N VAL A 84 8.25 1.36 17.55
CA VAL A 84 8.18 1.73 16.14
C VAL A 84 6.92 1.17 15.48
N ALA A 85 6.52 -0.05 15.82
CA ALA A 85 5.29 -0.67 15.32
C ALA A 85 4.00 0.09 15.73
N GLY A 86 4.00 0.75 16.90
CA GLY A 86 2.90 1.60 17.36
C GLY A 86 2.99 3.07 16.92
N HIS A 87 3.91 3.42 16.02
CA HIS A 87 4.09 4.80 15.59
C HIS A 87 2.93 5.21 14.68
N SER A 88 2.33 6.38 14.93
CA SER A 88 1.23 6.96 14.15
C SER A 88 1.37 6.82 12.64
N ARG A 89 2.61 6.91 12.14
CA ARG A 89 2.94 6.85 10.72
C ARG A 89 2.75 5.47 10.10
N VAL A 90 2.89 4.38 10.84
CA VAL A 90 2.56 3.02 10.36
C VAL A 90 1.04 2.91 10.18
N ALA A 91 0.27 3.34 11.19
CA ALA A 91 -1.18 3.35 11.12
C ALA A 91 -1.71 4.24 9.97
N ASP A 92 -1.09 5.39 9.73
CA ASP A 92 -1.42 6.26 8.59
C ASP A 92 -1.19 5.55 7.25
N VAL A 93 -0.13 4.76 7.13
CA VAL A 93 0.17 3.98 5.92
C VAL A 93 -0.81 2.84 5.73
N GLU A 94 -1.12 2.08 6.77
CA GLU A 94 -2.15 1.02 6.70
C GLU A 94 -3.50 1.59 6.26
N LYS A 95 -3.90 2.72 6.86
CA LYS A 95 -5.12 3.44 6.47
C LYS A 95 -5.08 3.91 5.02
N ALA A 96 -3.93 4.35 4.53
CA ALA A 96 -3.76 4.72 3.11
C ALA A 96 -3.96 3.52 2.19
N LEU A 97 -3.40 2.36 2.54
CA LEU A 97 -3.60 1.11 1.79
C LEU A 97 -5.07 0.65 1.82
N ASP A 98 -5.73 0.73 2.97
CA ASP A 98 -7.17 0.43 3.08
C ASP A 98 -8.00 1.39 2.21
N GLY A 99 -7.64 2.67 2.18
CA GLY A 99 -8.28 3.66 1.31
C GLY A 99 -8.13 3.34 -0.18
N ILE A 100 -6.99 2.79 -0.59
CA ILE A 100 -6.79 2.31 -1.97
C ILE A 100 -7.70 1.12 -2.25
N GLY A 101 -7.74 0.12 -1.37
CA GLY A 101 -8.63 -1.04 -1.50
C GLY A 101 -10.10 -0.64 -1.62
N ALA A 102 -10.56 0.31 -0.79
CA ALA A 102 -11.92 0.84 -0.88
C ALA A 102 -12.22 1.52 -2.22
N ARG A 103 -11.24 2.20 -2.82
CA ARG A 103 -11.38 2.85 -4.14
C ARG A 103 -11.43 1.83 -5.28
N ILE A 104 -10.63 0.76 -5.20
CA ILE A 104 -10.71 -0.37 -6.14
C ILE A 104 -12.13 -0.97 -6.10
N GLU A 105 -12.64 -1.27 -4.92
CA GLU A 105 -13.99 -1.84 -4.76
C GLU A 105 -15.11 -0.89 -5.21
N ALA A 106 -14.96 0.42 -4.98
CA ALA A 106 -15.88 1.41 -5.51
C ALA A 106 -15.88 1.43 -7.04
N LEU A 107 -14.69 1.43 -7.66
CA LEU A 107 -14.54 1.41 -9.11
C LEU A 107 -15.11 0.12 -9.71
N ARG A 108 -14.77 -1.06 -9.17
CA ARG A 108 -15.34 -2.36 -9.60
C ARG A 108 -16.87 -2.35 -9.59
N ARG A 109 -17.50 -1.81 -8.54
CA ARG A 109 -18.96 -1.67 -8.47
C ARG A 109 -19.53 -0.75 -9.56
N GLN A 110 -18.84 0.34 -9.89
CA GLN A 110 -19.21 1.26 -10.96
C GLN A 110 -19.02 0.66 -12.36
N LEU A 111 -18.06 -0.25 -12.52
CA LEU A 111 -17.74 -0.90 -13.79
C LEU A 111 -18.66 -2.09 -14.12
N ARG A 112 -19.33 -2.69 -13.13
CA ARG A 112 -20.26 -3.79 -13.35
C ARG A 112 -21.51 -3.29 -14.10
N PRO A 113 -21.93 -3.98 -15.17
CA PRO A 113 -23.21 -3.68 -15.79
C PRO A 113 -24.34 -4.00 -14.81
N ASN A 114 -25.31 -3.09 -14.67
CA ASN A 114 -26.63 -3.41 -14.13
C ASN A 114 -27.35 -4.40 -15.06
#